data_AF-A0AAU6VJK9-F1
#
_entry.id   AF-A0AAU6VJK9-F1
#
_cell.length_a   1.000
_cell.length_b   1.000
_cell.length_c   1.000
_cell.angle_alpha   90.00
_cell.angle_beta   90.00
_cell.angle_gamma   90.00
#
_symmetry.space_group_name_H-M   'P 1'
#
loop_
_entity.id
_entity.type
_entity.pdbx_description
1 polymer ?
#
loop_
_entity_poly.entity_id
_entity_poly.type
_entity_poly.pdbx_seq_one_letter_code
_entity_poly.pdbx_strand_id
1 'polypeptide(L)' 'MAKNIRGNNDGINGENDSYTIAGRGVVDRQTLVNETRNGNHPNHHVVRINGEDYVRANPDAKNSNNINK' A
#
# COMPACT_ATOMS: atom_id res chain seq x y z
N MET A 1 -10.35 -9.27 -2.19
CA MET A 1 -8.87 -9.17 -2.19
C MET A 1 -8.43 -8.29 -3.34
N ALA A 2 -7.75 -7.19 -3.06
CA ALA A 2 -7.22 -6.34 -4.12
C ALA A 2 -5.92 -6.94 -4.67
N LYS A 3 -5.86 -7.19 -5.99
CA LYS A 3 -4.63 -7.64 -6.66
C LYS A 3 -3.71 -6.48 -7.03
N ASN A 4 -4.29 -5.31 -7.27
CA ASN A 4 -3.59 -4.12 -7.73
C ASN A 4 -3.99 -2.95 -6.84
N ILE A 5 -3.09 -2.60 -5.94
CA ILE A 5 -3.16 -1.40 -5.10
C ILE A 5 -2.05 -0.48 -5.57
N ARG A 6 -2.40 0.76 -5.91
CA ARG A 6 -1.45 1.80 -6.29
C ARG A 6 -1.42 2.87 -5.21
N GLY A 7 -0.21 3.24 -4.75
CA GLY A 7 -0.02 4.43 -3.94
C GLY A 7 -0.24 5.70 -4.76
N ASN A 8 -0.91 6.69 -4.17
CA ASN A 8 -1.29 7.92 -4.88
C ASN A 8 -0.28 9.06 -4.75
N ASN A 9 0.73 8.94 -3.88
CA ASN A 9 1.76 9.98 -3.67
C ASN A 9 1.14 11.37 -3.40
N ASP A 10 0.09 11.37 -2.59
CA ASP A 10 -0.84 12.49 -2.38
C ASP A 10 -0.71 13.15 -1.00
N GLY A 11 0.19 12.65 -0.16
CA GLY A 11 0.56 13.30 1.09
C GLY A 11 1.50 14.49 0.89
N ILE A 12 1.63 15.31 1.93
CA ILE A 12 2.29 16.62 1.85
C ILE A 12 3.79 16.53 1.54
N ASN A 13 4.44 15.41 1.88
CA ASN A 13 5.86 15.15 1.59
C ASN A 13 6.05 14.06 0.51
N GLY A 14 5.01 13.71 -0.25
CA GLY A 14 5.07 12.61 -1.23
C GLY A 14 4.90 11.22 -0.61
N GLU A 15 4.28 11.14 0.56
CA GLU A 15 3.77 9.90 1.12
C GLU A 15 2.42 9.51 0.50
N ASN A 16 1.96 8.29 0.77
CA ASN A 16 0.62 7.85 0.36
C ASN A 16 -0.37 8.13 1.49
N ASP A 17 -1.20 9.17 1.35
CA ASP A 17 -2.37 9.41 2.21
C ASP A 17 -3.58 8.60 1.73
N SER A 18 -3.62 8.27 0.44
CA SER A 18 -4.59 7.36 -0.14
C SER A 18 -3.99 6.37 -1.13
N TYR A 19 -4.80 5.38 -1.46
CA TYR A 19 -4.46 4.30 -2.38
C TYR A 19 -5.61 4.08 -3.35
N THR A 20 -5.26 3.79 -4.60
CA THR A 20 -6.23 3.40 -5.62
C THR A 20 -6.26 1.89 -5.75
N ILE A 21 -7.43 1.30 -5.51
CA ILE A 21 -7.70 -0.12 -5.77
C ILE A 21 -8.43 -0.24 -7.10
N ALA A 22 -7.84 -0.98 -8.05
CA ALA A 22 -8.47 -1.22 -9.35
C ALA A 22 -9.87 -1.84 -9.18
N GLY A 23 -10.89 -1.20 -9.74
CA GLY A 23 -12.29 -1.63 -9.66
C GLY A 23 -13.04 -1.26 -8.37
N ARG A 24 -12.38 -0.68 -7.36
CA ARG A 24 -13.02 -0.16 -6.13
C ARG A 24 -12.89 1.35 -5.99
N GLY A 25 -11.82 1.94 -6.52
CA GLY A 25 -11.55 3.37 -6.42
C GLY A 25 -10.57 3.71 -5.30
N VAL A 26 -10.61 4.96 -4.85
CA VAL A 26 -9.69 5.52 -3.86
C VAL A 26 -10.12 5.13 -2.45
N VAL A 27 -9.15 4.71 -1.64
CA VAL A 27 -9.32 4.32 -0.23
C VAL A 27 -8.24 5.05 0.59
N ASP A 28 -8.60 5.57 1.75
CA ASP A 28 -7.64 6.22 2.65
C ASP A 28 -6.63 5.22 3.23
N ARG A 29 -5.46 5.73 3.64
CA ARG A 29 -4.36 4.92 4.20
C ARG A 29 -4.80 4.10 5.40
N GLN A 30 -5.53 4.70 6.35
CA GLN A 30 -5.91 4.03 7.59
C GLN A 30 -6.79 2.81 7.32
N THR A 31 -7.80 2.96 6.45
CA THR A 31 -8.68 1.88 6.03
C THR A 31 -7.88 0.76 5.38
N LEU A 32 -6.97 1.09 4.45
CA LEU A 32 -6.19 0.07 3.76
C LEU A 32 -5.21 -0.68 4.67
N VAL A 33 -4.58 0.04 5.61
CA VAL A 33 -3.70 -0.55 6.64
C VAL A 33 -4.48 -1.56 7.48
N ASN A 34 -5.67 -1.19 7.94
CA ASN A 34 -6.52 -2.07 8.75
C ASN A 34 -6.96 -3.31 7.96
N GLU A 35 -7.39 -3.14 6.71
CA GLU A 35 -7.75 -4.27 5.85
C GLU A 35 -6.57 -5.22 5.60
N THR A 36 -5.36 -4.66 5.41
CA THR A 36 -4.14 -5.46 5.19
C THR A 36 -3.76 -6.24 6.45
N ARG A 37 -3.84 -5.62 7.64
CA ARG A 37 -3.64 -6.31 8.94
C ARG A 37 -4.65 -7.43 9.17
N ASN A 38 -5.89 -7.25 8.70
CA ASN A 38 -6.94 -8.26 8.78
C ASN A 38 -6.79 -9.39 7.73
N GLY A 39 -5.73 -9.36 6.90
CA GLY A 39 -5.46 -10.40 5.90
C GLY A 39 -6.29 -10.28 4.61
N ASN A 40 -7.01 -9.18 4.39
CA ASN A 40 -7.86 -9.00 3.21
C ASN A 40 -7.05 -8.81 1.91
N HIS A 41 -5.75 -8.50 2.03
CA HIS A 41 -4.83 -8.23 0.94
C HIS A 41 -3.56 -9.07 1.06
N PRO A 42 -3.60 -10.39 0.79
CA PRO A 42 -2.49 -11.31 1.08
C PRO A 42 -1.20 -11.03 0.28
N ASN A 43 -1.30 -10.27 -0.81
CA ASN A 43 -0.16 -9.86 -1.64
C ASN A 43 0.46 -8.52 -1.20
N HIS A 44 0.01 -7.98 -0.07
CA HIS A 44 0.48 -6.72 0.49
C HIS A 44 0.80 -6.90 1.97
N HIS A 45 1.66 -6.04 2.49
CA HIS A 45 2.02 -6.00 3.90
C HIS A 45 2.05 -4.55 4.38
N VAL A 46 1.96 -4.39 5.70
CA VAL A 46 2.11 -3.08 6.35
C VAL A 46 3.56 -2.89 6.74
N VAL A 47 4.11 -1.73 6.40
CA VAL A 47 5.43 -1.27 6.87
C VAL A 47 5.27 -0.02 7.71
N ARG A 48 6.14 0.17 8.69
CA ARG A 48 6.18 1.39 9.50
C ARG A 48 7.37 2.25 9.09
N ILE A 49 7.12 3.50 8.72
CA ILE A 49 8.12 4.49 8.28
C ILE A 49 7.91 5.74 9.11
N ASN A 50 8.94 6.21 9.82
CA ASN A 50 8.88 7.43 10.65
C ASN A 50 7.69 7.49 11.63
N GLY A 51 7.24 6.33 12.13
CA GLY A 51 6.13 6.24 13.07
C GLY A 51 4.76 6.00 12.44
N GLU A 52 4.67 5.96 11.11
CA GLU A 52 3.42 5.84 10.38
C GLU A 52 3.36 4.56 9.53
N ASP A 53 2.17 3.97 9.43
CA ASP A 53 1.94 2.68 8.79
C ASP A 53 1.50 2.86 7.33
N TYR A 54 2.21 2.20 6.41
CA TYR A 54 1.94 2.24 4.98
C TYR A 54 1.72 0.84 4.43
N VAL A 55 0.94 0.74 3.35
CA VAL A 55 0.73 -0.53 2.64
C VAL A 55 1.69 -0.61 1.47
N ARG A 56 2.44 -1.71 1.40
CA ARG A 56 3.35 -2.02 0.29
C ARG A 56 2.99 -3.37 -0.32
N ALA A 57 3.22 -3.50 -1.62
CA ALA A 57 3.17 -4.79 -2.28
C ALA A 57 4.28 -5.69 -1.72
N ASN A 58 4.00 -6.99 -1.61
CA ASN A 58 5.02 -7.96 -1.25
C ASN A 58 6.12 -7.98 -2.32
N PRO A 59 7.39 -8.16 -1.93
CA PRO A 59 8.48 -8.38 -2.87
C PRO A 59 8.12 -9.51 -3.84
N ASP A 60 8.34 -9.29 -5.13
CA ASP A 60 8.17 -10.32 -6.15
C ASP A 60 9.46 -10.48 -6.96
N ALA A 61 9.51 -11.45 -7.88
CA ALA A 61 10.68 -11.63 -8.73
C ALA A 61 10.87 -10.49 -9.77
N LYS A 62 10.00 -9.47 -9.77
CA LYS A 62 10.12 -8.32 -10.66
C LYS A 62 10.88 -7.22 -9.94
N ASN A 63 12.08 -6.96 -10.41
CA ASN A 63 12.96 -5.91 -9.89
C ASN A 63 12.31 -4.52 -9.82
N SER A 64 11.24 -4.26 -10.59
CA SER A 64 10.49 -2.99 -10.54
C SER A 64 9.73 -2.78 -9.22
N ASN A 65 9.39 -3.85 -8.50
CA ASN A 65 8.61 -3.79 -7.25
C ASN A 65 9.50 -3.87 -6.00
N ASN A 66 10.72 -4.39 -6.14
CA ASN A 66 11.69 -4.47 -5.06
C ASN A 66 12.46 -3.15 -4.98
N ILE A 67 12.04 -2.28 -4.05
CA ILE A 67 12.78 -1.08 -3.68
C ILE A 67 14.08 -1.54 -2.98
N ASN A 68 15.10 -1.87 -3.77
CA ASN A 68 16.48 -1.95 -3.31
C ASN A 68 17.14 -0.63 -3.68
N LYS A 69 16.92 0.39 -2.86
CA LYS A 69 17.75 1.59 -2.84
C LYS A 69 17.74 2.23 -1.47
#